data_AF-A0AAP9KBB6-F1
#
_entry.id   AF-A0AAP9KBB6-F1
#
_cell.length_a   1.000
_cell.length_b   1.000
_cell.length_c   1.000
_cell.angle_alpha   90.00
_cell.angle_beta   90.00
_cell.angle_gamma   90.00
#
_symmetry.space_group_name_H-M   'P 1'
#
loop_
_entity.id
_entity.type
_entity.pdbx_description
1 polymer ?
#
loop_
_entity_poly.entity_id
_entity_poly.type
_entity_poly.pdbx_seq_one_letter_code
_entity_poly.pdbx_strand_id
1 'polypeptide(L)'
;MAYVLANKASKNQMLYAFEPSLNIDSIEYKTVRLEHVQYDHQGNILIDSDTLRDFELLGIPVFEKKSSAKKFLIGLDLGAYAKYVGVRYKRAYEHNFTDLKAFSSWTDLNR
;
A
#
# COMPACT_ATOMS: atom_id res chain seq x y z
N MET A 1 4.47 -3.79 -10.17
CA MET A 1 4.96 -3.44 -8.82
C MET A 1 3.99 -2.43 -8.25
N ALA A 2 3.57 -2.56 -6.99
CA ALA A 2 2.61 -1.65 -6.38
C ALA A 2 3.27 -0.85 -5.25
N TYR A 3 2.53 0.09 -4.66
CA TYR A 3 3.01 0.98 -3.61
C TYR A 3 1.96 1.14 -2.52
N VAL A 4 2.41 1.26 -1.27
CA VAL A 4 1.57 1.61 -0.11
C VAL A 4 2.18 2.78 0.62
N LEU A 5 1.39 3.49 1.42
CA LEU A 5 1.90 4.51 2.32
C LEU A 5 2.29 3.90 3.66
N ALA A 6 3.51 4.15 4.09
CA ALA A 6 4.06 3.68 5.35
C ALA A 6 4.65 4.85 6.15
N ASN A 7 4.77 4.70 7.46
CA ASN A 7 5.57 5.61 8.28
C ASN A 7 7.06 5.57 7.87
N LYS A 8 7.83 6.59 8.24
CA LYS A 8 9.25 6.68 7.85
C LYS A 8 10.17 5.65 8.50
N ALA A 9 9.67 4.82 9.41
CA ALA A 9 10.46 3.79 10.10
C ALA A 9 11.17 2.84 9.12
N SER A 10 12.36 2.35 9.49
CA SER A 10 13.12 1.38 8.71
C SER A 10 12.79 -0.07 9.06
N LYS A 11 12.24 -0.33 10.25
CA LYS A 11 11.76 -1.63 10.75
C LYS A 11 10.37 -1.47 11.35
N ASN A 12 9.57 -2.54 11.33
CA ASN A 12 8.20 -2.53 11.87
C ASN A 12 7.35 -1.38 11.31
N GLN A 13 7.40 -1.19 9.99
CA GLN A 13 6.67 -0.11 9.34
C GLN A 13 5.17 -0.25 9.61
N MET A 14 4.54 0.89 9.91
CA MET A 14 3.09 0.99 10.03
C MET A 14 2.55 1.54 8.71
N LEU A 15 1.53 0.89 8.18
CA LEU A 15 0.86 1.32 6.96
C LEU A 15 -0.30 2.25 7.30
N TYR A 16 -0.53 3.24 6.44
CA TYR A 16 -1.70 4.10 6.55
C TYR A 16 -2.88 3.36 5.94
N ALA A 17 -3.92 3.19 6.75
CA ALA A 17 -5.18 2.61 6.37
C ALA A 17 -6.26 3.68 6.47
N PHE A 18 -7.15 3.69 5.49
CA PHE A 18 -8.17 4.72 5.32
C PHE A 18 -9.52 4.10 5.50
N GLU A 19 -10.37 4.77 6.28
CA GLU A 19 -11.75 4.34 6.35
C GLU A 19 -12.46 4.78 5.08
N PRO A 20 -13.26 3.90 4.44
CA PRO A 20 -14.11 4.30 3.33
C PRO A 20 -15.22 5.22 3.87
N SER A 21 -14.89 6.51 4.02
CA SER A 21 -15.89 7.52 4.37
C SER A 21 -16.68 7.89 3.11
N LEU A 22 -17.98 8.11 3.26
CA LEU A 22 -18.84 8.62 2.19
C LEU A 22 -18.58 10.10 1.88
N ASN A 23 -17.83 10.78 2.75
CA ASN A 23 -17.57 12.22 2.65
C ASN A 23 -16.11 12.48 2.26
N ILE A 24 -15.91 12.84 0.99
CA ILE A 24 -14.60 13.17 0.40
C ILE A 24 -13.91 14.33 1.13
N ASP A 25 -14.68 15.20 1.80
CA ASP A 25 -14.16 16.38 2.49
C ASP A 25 -13.42 16.04 3.81
N SER A 26 -13.59 14.82 4.32
CA SER A 26 -12.89 14.34 5.52
C SER A 26 -12.38 12.92 5.32
N ILE A 27 -11.08 12.80 5.05
CA ILE A 27 -10.39 11.52 4.94
C ILE A 27 -9.91 11.11 6.34
N GLU A 28 -10.58 10.13 6.93
CA GLU A 28 -10.14 9.51 8.19
C GLU A 28 -9.13 8.40 7.91
N TYR A 29 -8.03 8.41 8.65
CA TYR A 29 -6.98 7.40 8.52
C TYR A 29 -6.43 6.99 9.88
N LYS A 30 -5.97 5.75 9.93
CA LYS A 30 -5.24 5.17 11.07
C LYS A 30 -3.97 4.52 10.58
N THR A 31 -3.03 4.32 11.49
CA THR A 31 -1.83 3.53 11.22
C THR A 31 -2.05 2.10 11.69
N VAL A 32 -1.82 1.14 10.80
CA VAL A 32 -1.94 -0.29 11.12
C VAL A 32 -0.55 -0.92 11.04
N ARG A 33 -0.21 -1.66 12.09
CA ARG A 33 1.01 -2.45 12.10
C ARG A 33 0.73 -3.78 11.41
N LEU A 34 1.56 -4.12 10.44
CA LEU A 34 1.52 -5.45 9.86
C LEU A 34 2.35 -6.41 10.72
N GLU A 35 1.74 -7.49 11.15
CA GLU A 35 2.42 -8.59 11.82
C GLU A 35 2.95 -9.57 10.75
N HIS A 36 4.13 -10.15 10.97
CA HIS A 36 4.72 -11.19 10.10
C HIS A 36 5.06 -10.79 8.64
N VAL A 37 5.41 -9.53 8.38
CA VAL A 37 5.82 -9.07 7.04
C VAL A 37 7.30 -9.29 6.75
N GLN A 38 7.59 -9.73 5.53
CA GLN A 38 8.94 -9.86 5.00
C GLN A 38 9.29 -8.67 4.10
N TYR A 39 10.57 -8.28 4.10
CA TYR A 39 11.08 -7.21 3.25
C TYR A 39 12.18 -7.75 2.34
N ASP A 40 12.26 -7.26 1.11
CA ASP A 40 13.40 -7.53 0.24
C ASP A 40 14.62 -6.64 0.59
N HIS A 41 15.77 -6.90 -0.05
CA HIS A 41 16.99 -6.11 0.16
C HIS A 41 16.86 -4.63 -0.23
N GLN A 42 15.82 -4.27 -1.00
CA GLN A 42 15.51 -2.89 -1.40
C GLN A 42 14.51 -2.23 -0.42
N GLY A 43 14.07 -2.94 0.62
CA GLY A 43 13.09 -2.46 1.59
C GLY A 43 11.64 -2.49 1.10
N ASN A 44 11.35 -3.23 0.02
CA ASN A 44 9.99 -3.45 -0.44
C ASN A 44 9.31 -4.51 0.43
N ILE A 45 8.01 -4.34 0.67
CA ILE A 45 7.18 -5.30 1.40
C ILE A 45 6.86 -6.47 0.46
N LEU A 46 7.16 -7.69 0.93
CA LEU A 46 6.82 -8.94 0.27
C LEU A 46 5.46 -9.41 0.78
N ILE A 47 4.50 -9.61 -0.12
CA ILE A 47 3.11 -9.96 0.22
C ILE A 47 2.68 -11.27 -0.46
N ASP A 48 1.90 -12.09 0.22
CA ASP A 48 1.16 -13.19 -0.39
C ASP A 48 -0.32 -12.82 -0.57
N SER A 49 -1.14 -13.78 -0.99
CA SER A 49 -2.59 -13.57 -1.15
C SER A 49 -3.27 -13.20 0.17
N ASP A 50 -2.84 -13.80 1.27
CA ASP A 50 -3.42 -13.54 2.59
C ASP A 50 -3.11 -12.12 3.05
N THR A 51 -1.85 -11.68 2.90
CA THR A 51 -1.44 -10.30 3.20
C THR A 51 -2.18 -9.28 2.33
N LEU A 52 -2.43 -9.59 1.05
CA LEU A 52 -3.17 -8.71 0.16
C LEU A 52 -4.65 -8.58 0.60
N ARG A 53 -5.25 -9.69 1.02
CA ARG A 53 -6.60 -9.70 1.59
C ARG A 53 -6.68 -8.90 2.88
N ASP A 54 -5.67 -9.00 3.74
CA ASP A 54 -5.58 -8.20 4.95
C ASP A 54 -5.50 -6.70 4.63
N PHE A 55 -4.77 -6.31 3.58
CA PHE A 55 -4.72 -4.90 3.16
C PHE A 55 -6.10 -4.40 2.76
N GLU A 56 -6.85 -5.20 2.01
CA GLU A 56 -8.22 -4.86 1.61
C GLU A 56 -9.14 -4.73 2.83
N LEU A 57 -9.11 -5.70 3.75
CA LEU A 57 -9.92 -5.69 4.97
C LEU A 57 -9.59 -4.52 5.91
N LEU A 58 -8.31 -4.16 5.99
CA LEU A 58 -7.85 -3.08 6.85
C LEU A 58 -8.06 -1.70 6.23
N GLY A 59 -8.35 -1.61 4.93
CA GLY A 59 -8.48 -0.33 4.21
C GLY A 59 -7.14 0.27 3.80
N ILE A 60 -6.10 -0.55 3.57
CA ILE A 60 -4.77 -0.10 3.15
C ILE A 60 -4.77 0.10 1.62
N PRO A 61 -4.55 1.32 1.13
CA PRO A 61 -4.63 1.62 -0.29
C PRO A 61 -3.37 1.14 -1.00
N VAL A 62 -3.58 0.37 -2.05
CA VAL A 62 -2.51 -0.13 -2.92
C VAL A 62 -2.53 0.65 -4.22
N PHE A 63 -1.45 1.40 -4.47
CA PHE A 63 -1.28 2.21 -5.66
C PHE A 63 -0.46 1.47 -6.71
N GLU A 64 -0.99 1.33 -7.92
CA GLU A 64 -0.25 0.71 -9.03
C GLU A 64 0.94 1.55 -9.50
N LYS A 65 0.83 2.88 -9.37
CA LYS A 65 1.83 3.84 -9.82
C LYS A 65 2.40 4.61 -8.64
N LYS A 66 3.74 4.74 -8.61
CA LYS A 66 4.47 5.57 -7.65
C LYS A 66 3.99 7.02 -7.65
N SER A 67 3.65 7.55 -8.82
CA SER A 67 3.13 8.91 -8.99
C SER A 67 1.78 9.11 -8.32
N SER A 68 0.89 8.10 -8.36
CA SER A 68 -0.40 8.13 -7.66
C SER A 68 -0.21 8.15 -6.14
N ALA A 69 0.64 7.28 -5.61
CA ALA A 69 0.99 7.29 -4.18
C ALA A 69 1.59 8.64 -3.75
N LYS A 70 2.45 9.24 -4.58
CA LYS A 70 3.03 10.57 -4.31
C LYS A 70 1.97 11.66 -4.29
N LYS A 71 1.04 11.67 -5.26
CA LYS A 71 -0.05 12.65 -5.30
C LYS A 71 -0.95 12.54 -4.07
N PHE A 72 -1.30 11.31 -3.69
CA PHE A 72 -2.14 11.04 -2.52
C PHE A 72 -1.46 11.49 -1.22
N LEU A 73 -0.16 11.20 -1.07
CA LEU A 73 0.65 11.67 0.06
C LEU A 73 0.65 13.19 0.20
N ILE A 74 0.78 13.91 -0.92
CA ILE A 74 0.77 15.38 -0.95
C ILE A 74 -0.63 15.92 -0.64
N GLY A 75 -1.68 15.31 -1.19
CA GLY A 75 -3.06 15.72 -0.95
C GLY A 75 -3.48 15.60 0.51
N LEU A 76 -2.89 14.67 1.26
CA LEU A 76 -3.13 14.48 2.69
C LEU A 76 -2.16 15.26 3.60
N ASP A 77 -1.24 16.04 3.03
CA ASP A 77 -0.16 16.73 3.75
C ASP A 77 0.68 15.81 4.67
N LEU A 78 0.83 14.54 4.28
CA LEU A 78 1.54 13.52 5.06
C LEU A 78 3.03 13.43 4.75
N GLY A 79 3.57 14.30 3.89
CA GLY A 79 4.96 14.22 3.41
C GLY A 79 6.03 14.28 4.51
N ALA A 80 5.73 14.92 5.64
CA ALA A 80 6.61 14.97 6.80
C ALA A 80 6.68 13.61 7.55
N TYR A 81 5.64 12.80 7.50
CA TYR A 81 5.47 11.63 8.38
C TYR A 81 5.43 10.29 7.66
N ALA A 82 5.10 10.29 6.37
CA ALA A 82 4.94 9.10 5.57
C ALA A 82 5.89 9.05 4.37
N LYS A 83 6.08 7.84 3.86
CA LYS A 83 6.80 7.51 2.63
C LYS A 83 5.99 6.47 1.87
N TYR A 84 6.17 6.39 0.55
CA TYR A 84 5.67 5.26 -0.21
C TYR A 84 6.69 4.12 -0.17
N VAL A 85 6.21 2.89 -0.02
CA VAL A 85 7.03 1.68 0.01
C VAL A 85 6.54 0.77 -1.10
N GLY A 86 7.47 0.16 -1.84
CA GLY A 86 7.12 -0.78 -2.88
C GLY A 86 6.55 -2.06 -2.29
N VAL A 87 5.55 -2.61 -2.96
CA VAL A 87 4.91 -3.88 -2.62
C VAL A 87 5.15 -4.85 -3.77
N ARG A 88 5.66 -6.02 -3.43
CA ARG A 88 5.97 -7.10 -4.37
C ARG A 88 5.33 -8.38 -3.89
N TYR A 89 4.76 -9.13 -4.83
CA TYR A 89 4.20 -10.42 -4.52
C TYR A 89 5.33 -11.40 -4.21
N LYS A 90 5.23 -12.08 -3.07
CA LYS A 90 6.01 -13.24 -2.64
C LYS A 90 5.60 -14.42 -3.52
N ARG A 91 5.91 -14.34 -4.81
CA ARG A 91 5.99 -15.55 -5.62
C ARG A 91 7.20 -16.31 -5.11
N ALA A 92 7.01 -17.62 -4.91
CA ALA A 92 8.08 -18.54 -4.58
C ALA A 92 9.33 -18.16 -5.39
N TYR A 93 10.51 -18.37 -4.79
CA TYR A 93 11.83 -18.10 -5.35
C TYR A 93 12.11 -18.78 -6.73
N GLU A 94 11.10 -19.34 -7.38
CA GLU A 94 11.15 -20.07 -8.63
C GLU A 94 10.02 -19.58 -9.54
N HIS A 95 10.43 -19.04 -10.69
CA HIS A 95 9.60 -18.80 -11.89
C HIS A 95 8.67 -17.58 -11.97
N ASN A 96 9.18 -16.62 -12.75
CA ASN A 96 8.51 -15.81 -13.76
C ASN A 96 7.41 -14.82 -13.31
N PHE A 97 7.67 -13.56 -13.68
CA PHE A 97 6.79 -12.41 -13.60
C PHE A 97 5.41 -12.73 -14.21
N THR A 98 4.34 -12.61 -13.42
CA THR A 98 3.00 -12.41 -13.99
C THR A 98 2.61 -10.97 -13.79
N ASP A 99 2.26 -10.35 -14.91
CA ASP A 99 1.68 -9.04 -15.03
C ASP A 99 0.35 -9.00 -14.23
N LEU A 100 0.29 -8.16 -13.21
CA LEU A 100 -0.87 -8.01 -12.31
C LEU A 100 -1.98 -7.21 -13.01
N LYS A 101 -2.56 -7.77 -14.08
CA LYS A 101 -3.75 -7.25 -14.76
C LYS A 101 -5.06 -7.82 -14.22
N ALA A 102 -5.09 -8.27 -12.97
CA ALA A 102 -6.32 -8.73 -12.33
C ALA A 102 -6.95 -7.56 -11.57
N PHE A 103 -8.03 -7.05 -12.14
CA PHE A 103 -8.84 -5.90 -11.73
C PHE A 103 -9.11 -5.85 -10.21
N SER A 104 -8.70 -4.77 -9.55
CA SER A 104 -9.25 -4.32 -8.26
C SER A 104 -10.18 -3.15 -8.52
N SER A 105 -11.39 -3.19 -7.97
CA SER A 105 -12.51 -2.27 -8.21
C SER A 105 -12.32 -0.83 -7.69
N TRP A 106 -11.10 -0.44 -7.32
CA TRP A 106 -10.79 0.89 -6.78
C TRP A 106 -10.33 1.91 -7.84
N THR A 107 -10.16 1.51 -9.10
CA THR A 107 -9.68 2.38 -10.19
C THR A 107 -10.66 3.46 -10.64
N ASP A 108 -11.91 3.46 -10.16
CA ASP A 108 -12.92 4.46 -10.53
C ASP A 108 -12.73 5.84 -9.85
N LEU A 109 -11.69 6.00 -9.02
CA LEU A 109 -11.31 7.28 -8.41
C LEU A 109 -10.30 8.11 -9.25
N ASN A 110 -9.98 7.68 -10.48
CA ASN A 110 -9.16 8.47 -11.42
C ASN A 110 -10.01 9.23 -12.46
N ARG A 111 -10.92 10.12 -12.01
CA ARG A 111 -11.44 11.18 -12.88
C ARG A 111 -10.71 12.49 -12.61
#